data_AF-A0A8T4QMN7-F1
#
_entry.id   AF-A0A8T4QMN7-F1
#
_cell.length_a   1.000
_cell.length_b   1.000
_cell.length_c   1.000
_cell.angle_alpha   90.00
_cell.angle_beta   90.00
_cell.angle_gamma   90.00
#
_symmetry.space_group_name_H-M   'P 1'
#
loop_
_entity.id
_entity.type
_entity.pdbx_description
1 polymer ?
#
loop_
_entity_poly.entity_id
_entity_poly.type
_entity_poly.pdbx_seq_one_letter_code
_entity_poly.pdbx_strand_id
1 'polypeptide(L)'
;MIKKMTHLKNKHHRRARKKESLDKDPQYMVQVNEPIMVRRDILESLRDVILFMQGYEKFRKVQEKKVMLFTLLKSQVKELSSLLQNKMYLYFPKGKLRVVSPPEMMEEEEKEEKVEEPVKKVESKPKLQPTEKTPMPPAPKMMIKPRDDLDDLELQLKDIEKQLQNIQ
;
A
#
# COMPACT_ATOMS: atom_id res chain seq x y z
N MET A 1 59.59 -23.09 77.03
CA MET A 1 59.36 -23.88 75.79
C MET A 1 59.44 -22.94 74.60
N ILE A 2 60.52 -22.99 73.84
CA ILE A 2 60.83 -22.11 72.71
C ILE A 2 60.36 -22.81 71.43
N LYS A 3 59.39 -22.22 70.72
CA LYS A 3 58.82 -22.79 69.48
C LYS A 3 59.68 -22.34 68.28
N LYS A 4 60.07 -23.34 67.49
CA LYS A 4 61.05 -23.28 66.40
C LYS A 4 60.59 -22.45 65.20
N MET A 5 61.59 -21.80 64.58
CA MET A 5 61.60 -21.29 63.22
C MET A 5 61.12 -22.30 62.19
N THR A 6 60.34 -21.84 61.21
CA THR A 6 60.42 -22.31 59.82
C THR A 6 60.21 -21.12 58.87
N HIS A 7 61.29 -20.67 58.24
CA HIS A 7 61.22 -19.74 57.11
C HIS A 7 60.97 -20.54 55.83
N LEU A 8 59.72 -20.59 55.35
CA LEU A 8 59.46 -21.04 53.98
C LEU A 8 59.91 -19.95 53.01
N LYS A 9 61.06 -20.18 52.38
CA LYS A 9 61.55 -19.39 51.24
C LYS A 9 60.70 -19.69 50.01
N ASN A 10 59.74 -18.81 49.71
CA ASN A 10 59.00 -18.85 48.45
C ASN A 10 59.94 -18.44 47.29
N LYS A 11 60.48 -19.43 46.58
CA LYS A 11 61.13 -19.22 45.28
C LYS A 11 60.07 -18.79 44.27
N HIS A 12 60.00 -17.50 43.97
CA HIS A 12 59.26 -17.00 42.82
C HIS A 12 59.94 -17.49 41.53
N HIS A 13 59.42 -18.56 40.94
CA HIS A 13 59.67 -18.85 39.54
C HIS A 13 59.07 -17.72 38.70
N ARG A 14 59.91 -16.77 38.29
CA ARG A 14 59.59 -15.84 37.21
C ARG A 14 59.50 -16.64 35.91
N ARG A 15 58.31 -17.15 35.61
CA ARG A 15 57.99 -17.62 34.26
C ARG A 15 58.11 -16.41 33.33
N ALA A 16 59.07 -16.46 32.40
CA ALA A 16 59.14 -15.52 31.31
C ALA A 16 57.83 -15.63 30.51
N ARG A 17 56.99 -14.60 30.57
CA ARG A 17 55.83 -14.49 29.68
C ARG A 17 56.38 -14.34 28.27
N LYS A 18 56.19 -15.36 27.44
CA LYS A 18 56.38 -15.31 25.99
C LYS A 18 55.51 -14.15 25.50
N LYS A 19 56.11 -13.10 24.91
CA LYS A 19 55.38 -12.04 24.21
C LYS A 19 54.74 -12.69 22.99
N GLU A 20 53.45 -13.00 23.07
CA GLU A 20 52.63 -13.20 21.89
C GLU A 20 52.60 -11.86 21.14
N SER A 21 53.15 -11.83 19.94
CA SER A 21 52.94 -10.74 19.00
C SER A 21 51.46 -10.77 18.62
N LEU A 22 50.68 -9.87 19.22
CA LEU A 22 49.37 -9.51 18.71
C LEU A 22 49.59 -9.02 17.28
N ASP A 23 49.27 -9.88 16.30
CA ASP A 23 49.03 -9.47 14.93
C ASP A 23 47.94 -8.39 15.00
N LYS A 24 48.36 -7.14 14.86
CA LYS A 24 47.45 -6.01 14.84
C LYS A 24 46.80 -6.03 13.47
N ASP A 25 45.57 -6.54 13.40
CA ASP A 25 44.70 -6.31 12.26
C ASP A 25 44.75 -4.82 11.90
N PRO A 26 44.89 -4.45 10.61
CA PRO A 26 44.93 -3.05 10.22
C PRO A 26 43.61 -2.41 10.61
N GLN A 27 43.63 -1.63 11.70
CA GLN A 27 42.49 -0.88 12.17
C GLN A 27 42.33 0.34 11.28
N TYR A 28 41.54 0.19 10.21
CA TYR A 28 41.19 1.28 9.32
C TYR A 28 40.35 2.30 10.10
N MET A 29 40.95 3.45 10.40
CA MET A 29 40.20 4.60 10.93
C MET A 29 39.58 5.33 9.75
N VAL A 30 38.26 5.23 9.61
CA VAL A 30 37.51 6.01 8.63
C VAL A 30 37.34 7.43 9.19
N GLN A 31 38.07 8.38 8.61
CA GLN A 31 37.88 9.80 8.92
C GLN A 31 36.63 10.28 8.19
N VAL A 32 35.60 10.65 8.96
CA VAL A 32 34.39 11.27 8.41
C VAL A 32 34.65 12.78 8.34
N ASN A 33 34.68 13.31 7.12
CA ASN A 33 34.65 14.75 6.91
C ASN A 33 33.24 15.26 7.24
N GLU A 34 33.16 16.27 8.11
CA GLU A 34 31.92 16.91 8.54
C GLU A 34 30.86 15.93 9.12
N PRO A 35 31.13 15.34 10.30
CA PRO A 35 30.22 14.34 10.90
C PRO A 35 28.81 14.88 11.20
N ILE A 36 28.66 16.20 11.33
CA ILE A 36 27.38 16.86 11.57
C ILE A 36 26.47 16.78 10.33
N MET A 37 27.02 16.99 9.14
CA MET A 37 26.28 16.93 7.87
C MET A 37 25.84 15.49 7.58
N VAL A 38 26.76 14.54 7.72
CA VAL A 38 26.45 13.11 7.57
C VAL A 38 25.34 12.68 8.54
N ARG A 39 25.38 13.16 9.79
CA ARG A 39 24.32 12.89 10.75
C ARG A 39 22.98 13.47 10.31
N ARG A 40 22.96 14.70 9.78
CA ARG A 40 21.74 15.33 9.27
C ARG A 40 21.15 14.51 8.12
N ASP A 41 21.96 14.12 7.14
CA ASP A 41 21.52 13.37 5.98
C ASP A 41 20.98 11.98 6.37
N ILE A 42 21.63 11.32 7.34
CA ILE A 42 21.14 10.05 7.90
C ILE A 42 19.77 10.25 8.58
N LEU A 43 19.59 11.32 9.36
CA LEU A 43 18.33 11.58 10.05
C LEU A 43 17.21 12.01 9.09
N GLU A 44 17.54 12.76 8.05
CA GLU A 44 16.60 13.19 7.01
C GLU A 44 16.15 12.00 6.16
N SER A 45 17.07 11.16 5.69
CA SER A 45 16.72 9.92 4.99
C SER A 45 15.89 8.97 5.85
N LEU A 46 16.21 8.84 7.15
CA LEU A 46 15.38 8.05 8.06
C LEU A 46 13.98 8.65 8.26
N ARG A 47 13.87 9.98 8.35
CA ARG A 47 12.58 10.68 8.44
C ARG A 47 11.72 10.38 7.22
N ASP A 48 12.29 10.41 6.01
CA ASP A 48 11.57 10.10 4.77
C ASP A 48 11.09 8.66 4.74
N VAL A 49 11.92 7.72 5.19
CA VAL A 49 11.52 6.30 5.32
C VAL A 49 10.35 6.15 6.29
N ILE A 50 10.39 6.83 7.44
CA ILE A 50 9.31 6.79 8.44
C ILE A 50 8.01 7.38 7.86
N LEU A 51 8.10 8.53 7.18
CA LEU A 51 6.97 9.16 6.51
C LEU A 51 6.35 8.23 5.46
N PHE A 52 7.19 7.57 4.67
CA PHE A 52 6.75 6.60 3.67
C PHE A 52 6.05 5.40 4.32
N MET A 53 6.60 4.84 5.39
CA MET A 53 5.98 3.72 6.14
C MET A 53 4.61 4.12 6.73
N GLN A 54 4.50 5.31 7.32
CA GLN A 54 3.24 5.81 7.84
C GLN A 54 2.21 6.08 6.72
N GLY A 55 2.68 6.63 5.59
CA GLY A 55 1.85 6.82 4.40
C GLY A 55 1.32 5.50 3.84
N TYR A 56 2.19 4.48 3.78
CA TYR A 56 1.83 3.14 3.35
C TYR A 56 0.75 2.52 4.24
N GLU A 57 0.86 2.64 5.57
CA GLU A 57 -0.15 2.14 6.50
C GLU A 57 -1.52 2.81 6.30
N LYS A 58 -1.54 4.13 6.08
CA LYS A 58 -2.79 4.85 5.76
C LYS A 58 -3.38 4.36 4.43
N PHE A 59 -2.55 4.22 3.41
CA PHE A 59 -2.97 3.76 2.09
C PHE A 59 -3.49 2.31 2.12
N ARG A 60 -2.83 1.43 2.88
CA ARG A 60 -3.26 0.05 3.10
C ARG A 60 -4.66 -0.01 3.70
N LYS A 61 -4.93 0.78 4.74
CA LYS A 61 -6.29 0.86 5.33
C LYS A 61 -7.34 1.31 4.33
N VAL A 62 -7.01 2.23 3.43
CA VAL A 62 -7.92 2.66 2.35
C VAL A 62 -8.18 1.53 1.35
N GLN A 63 -7.14 0.78 0.96
CA GLN A 63 -7.29 -0.38 0.09
C GLN A 63 -8.16 -1.47 0.73
N GLU A 64 -7.94 -1.79 2.00
CA GLU A 64 -8.74 -2.76 2.76
C GLU A 64 -10.21 -2.35 2.78
N LYS A 65 -10.51 -1.08 3.10
CA LYS A 65 -11.88 -0.54 3.04
C LYS A 65 -12.50 -0.63 1.66
N LYS A 66 -11.73 -0.30 0.60
CA LYS A 66 -12.19 -0.42 -0.80
C LYS A 66 -12.57 -1.86 -1.11
N VAL A 67 -11.72 -2.82 -0.77
CA VAL A 67 -11.99 -4.25 -1.01
C VAL A 67 -13.26 -4.67 -0.26
N MET A 68 -13.37 -4.34 1.03
CA MET A 68 -14.58 -4.66 1.81
C MET A 68 -15.85 -4.09 1.17
N LEU A 69 -15.85 -2.82 0.77
CA LEU A 69 -17.00 -2.18 0.13
C LEU A 69 -17.36 -2.85 -1.20
N PHE A 70 -16.37 -3.18 -2.03
CA PHE A 70 -16.62 -3.90 -3.28
C PHE A 70 -17.18 -5.30 -3.05
N THR A 71 -16.70 -6.01 -2.01
CA THR A 71 -17.24 -7.32 -1.66
C THR A 71 -18.69 -7.24 -1.19
N LEU A 72 -19.02 -6.23 -0.37
CA LEU A 72 -20.37 -5.96 0.10
C LEU A 72 -21.32 -5.58 -1.05
N LEU A 73 -20.87 -4.70 -1.95
CA LEU A 73 -21.66 -4.32 -3.12
C LEU A 73 -21.93 -5.54 -4.01
N LYS A 74 -20.91 -6.37 -4.26
CA LYS A 74 -21.08 -7.60 -5.05
C LYS A 74 -22.07 -8.56 -4.40
N SER A 75 -22.07 -8.71 -3.07
CA SER A 75 -23.06 -9.55 -2.39
C SER A 75 -24.47 -8.98 -2.51
N GLN A 76 -24.63 -7.66 -2.34
CA GLN A 76 -25.93 -6.99 -2.48
C GLN A 76 -26.49 -7.09 -3.90
N VAL A 77 -25.67 -6.92 -4.93
CA VAL A 77 -26.09 -7.09 -6.33
C VAL A 77 -26.52 -8.55 -6.60
N LYS A 78 -25.80 -9.53 -6.06
CA LYS A 78 -26.19 -10.94 -6.17
C LYS A 78 -27.51 -11.22 -5.46
N GLU A 79 -27.70 -10.66 -4.28
CA GLU A 79 -28.95 -10.79 -3.52
C GLU A 79 -30.12 -10.15 -4.28
N LEU A 80 -29.93 -8.95 -4.84
CA LEU A 80 -30.93 -8.28 -5.65
C LEU A 80 -31.26 -9.07 -6.93
N SER A 81 -30.25 -9.58 -7.63
CA SER A 81 -30.42 -10.42 -8.81
C SER A 81 -31.20 -11.70 -8.47
N SER A 82 -30.86 -12.35 -7.34
CA SER A 82 -31.57 -13.52 -6.84
C SER A 82 -33.02 -13.19 -6.49
N LEU A 83 -33.27 -12.06 -5.83
CA LEU A 83 -34.62 -11.62 -5.48
C LEU A 83 -35.46 -11.35 -6.73
N LEU A 84 -34.86 -10.68 -7.72
CA LEU A 84 -35.50 -10.34 -8.98
C LEU A 84 -35.85 -11.61 -9.78
N GLN A 85 -34.90 -12.53 -9.93
CA GLN A 85 -35.08 -13.79 -10.67
C GLN A 85 -36.05 -14.75 -9.97
N ASN A 86 -35.91 -14.93 -8.66
CA ASN A 86 -36.65 -15.98 -7.93
C ASN A 86 -38.05 -15.55 -7.52
N LYS A 87 -38.23 -14.29 -7.08
CA LYS A 87 -39.52 -13.83 -6.54
C LYS A 87 -40.24 -12.93 -7.52
N MET A 88 -39.58 -11.91 -8.05
CA MET A 88 -40.30 -10.88 -8.80
C MET A 88 -40.64 -11.30 -10.23
N TYR A 89 -39.75 -12.03 -10.91
CA TYR A 89 -39.96 -12.47 -12.30
C TYR A 89 -41.23 -13.31 -12.49
N LEU A 90 -41.65 -14.04 -11.46
CA LEU A 90 -42.87 -14.85 -11.47
C LEU A 90 -44.16 -14.01 -11.43
N TYR A 91 -44.11 -12.82 -10.82
CA TYR A 91 -45.27 -11.93 -10.69
C TYR A 91 -45.34 -10.87 -11.78
N PHE A 92 -44.27 -10.69 -12.56
CA PHE A 92 -44.29 -9.75 -13.67
C PHE A 92 -44.98 -10.34 -14.90
N PRO A 93 -45.89 -9.61 -15.55
CA PRO A 93 -46.42 -10.02 -16.84
C PRO A 93 -45.25 -10.16 -17.82
N LYS A 94 -45.24 -11.25 -18.60
CA LYS A 94 -44.24 -11.49 -19.65
C LYS A 94 -44.41 -10.45 -20.76
N GLY A 95 -43.86 -9.26 -20.53
CA GLY A 95 -43.88 -8.18 -21.51
C GLY A 95 -43.06 -8.57 -22.73
N LYS A 96 -43.57 -8.28 -23.93
CA LYS A 96 -42.84 -8.43 -25.21
C LYS A 96 -41.78 -7.33 -25.40
N LEU A 97 -41.30 -6.73 -24.31
CA LEU A 97 -40.37 -5.62 -24.37
C LEU A 97 -38.97 -6.20 -24.59
N ARG A 98 -38.29 -5.73 -25.64
CA ARG A 98 -36.90 -6.06 -25.89
C ARG A 98 -36.07 -5.51 -24.73
N VAL A 99 -35.28 -6.38 -24.11
CA VAL A 99 -34.28 -5.96 -23.12
C VAL A 99 -33.30 -5.05 -23.86
N VAL A 100 -33.24 -3.78 -23.45
CA VAL A 100 -32.20 -2.87 -23.91
C VAL A 100 -30.96 -3.21 -23.08
N SER A 101 -30.29 -4.31 -23.42
CA SER A 101 -28.98 -4.62 -22.85
C SER A 101 -27.93 -3.71 -23.51
N PRO A 102 -26.91 -3.27 -22.76
CA PRO A 102 -25.75 -2.59 -23.34
C PRO A 102 -25.13 -3.47 -24.44
N PRO A 103 -24.64 -2.88 -25.54
CA PRO A 103 -24.22 -3.60 -26.75
C PRO A 103 -23.06 -4.60 -26.55
N GLU A 104 -22.41 -4.61 -25.38
CA GLU A 104 -21.27 -5.49 -25.11
C GLU A 104 -21.67 -6.93 -24.69
N MET A 105 -22.94 -7.20 -24.36
CA MET A 105 -23.38 -8.54 -23.92
C MET A 105 -24.08 -9.38 -25.02
N MET A 106 -24.29 -8.84 -26.22
CA MET A 106 -25.00 -9.55 -27.29
C MET A 106 -24.08 -10.40 -28.19
N GLU A 107 -22.76 -10.22 -28.14
CA GLU A 107 -21.83 -10.96 -29.02
C GLU A 107 -21.56 -12.41 -28.60
N GLU A 108 -21.95 -12.81 -27.38
CA GLU A 108 -21.71 -14.17 -26.87
C GLU A 108 -22.90 -15.12 -27.10
N GLU A 109 -24.14 -14.64 -27.12
CA GLU A 109 -25.32 -15.53 -27.23
C GLU A 109 -25.67 -15.93 -28.68
N GLU A 110 -25.32 -15.15 -29.70
CA GLU A 110 -25.59 -15.52 -31.11
C GLU A 110 -24.62 -16.57 -31.69
N LYS A 111 -23.58 -16.98 -30.96
CA LYS A 111 -22.61 -17.98 -31.42
C LYS A 111 -22.89 -19.41 -30.98
N GLU A 112 -23.82 -19.64 -30.04
CA GLU A 112 -24.04 -20.98 -29.49
C GLU A 112 -25.17 -21.78 -30.17
N GLU A 113 -26.03 -21.18 -31.00
CA GLU A 113 -27.19 -21.89 -31.59
C GLU A 113 -27.03 -22.34 -33.05
N LYS A 114 -25.86 -22.15 -33.66
CA LYS A 114 -25.52 -22.76 -34.96
C LYS A 114 -24.09 -23.27 -34.97
N VAL A 115 -23.95 -24.58 -34.83
CA VAL A 115 -23.03 -25.50 -35.54
C VAL A 115 -22.70 -26.67 -34.61
N GLU A 116 -23.44 -27.77 -34.75
CA GLU A 116 -22.97 -29.10 -34.38
C GLU A 116 -21.93 -29.57 -35.41
N GLU A 117 -20.71 -29.79 -34.92
CA GLU A 117 -19.70 -30.79 -35.34
C GLU A 117 -18.89 -30.61 -36.66
N PRO A 118 -17.66 -31.20 -36.76
CA PRO A 118 -16.45 -30.78 -36.04
C PRO A 118 -15.24 -30.63 -36.99
N VAL A 119 -14.05 -30.35 -36.43
CA VAL A 119 -12.70 -30.78 -36.89
C VAL A 119 -11.67 -29.66 -37.16
N LYS A 120 -10.56 -29.81 -36.40
CA LYS A 120 -9.14 -29.39 -36.60
C LYS A 120 -8.65 -28.04 -36.05
N LYS A 121 -7.92 -28.20 -34.93
CA LYS A 121 -6.73 -27.50 -34.43
C LYS A 121 -5.98 -26.68 -35.49
N VAL A 122 -5.50 -25.49 -35.12
CA VAL A 122 -4.08 -25.14 -34.88
C VAL A 122 -3.92 -23.60 -34.72
N GLU A 123 -3.44 -23.23 -33.53
CA GLU A 123 -2.45 -22.18 -33.17
C GLU A 123 -2.63 -20.67 -33.47
N SER A 124 -2.71 -19.94 -32.33
CA SER A 124 -1.98 -18.72 -31.93
C SER A 124 -1.96 -17.44 -32.80
N LYS A 125 -2.55 -16.40 -32.19
CA LYS A 125 -2.38 -14.93 -32.34
C LYS A 125 -0.90 -14.47 -32.36
N PRO A 126 -0.54 -13.16 -32.56
CA PRO A 126 -1.37 -11.95 -32.69
C PRO A 126 -0.98 -10.97 -33.82
N LYS A 127 -1.91 -10.09 -34.24
CA LYS A 127 -1.56 -8.81 -34.88
C LYS A 127 -2.21 -7.63 -34.15
N LEU A 128 -1.36 -6.63 -33.97
CA LEU A 128 -1.56 -5.37 -33.24
C LEU A 128 -2.52 -4.42 -33.99
N GLN A 129 -3.21 -3.60 -33.20
CA GLN A 129 -3.92 -2.34 -33.50
C GLN A 129 -3.05 -1.36 -34.32
N PRO A 130 -3.55 -0.30 -35.02
CA PRO A 130 -4.44 0.75 -34.45
C PRO A 130 -5.36 1.54 -35.42
N THR A 131 -6.45 2.14 -34.93
CA THR A 131 -7.15 3.22 -35.64
C THR A 131 -7.61 4.35 -34.70
N GLU A 132 -7.62 5.54 -35.29
CA GLU A 132 -7.54 6.87 -34.73
C GLU A 132 -8.88 7.48 -34.25
N LYS A 133 -8.76 8.34 -33.22
CA LYS A 133 -9.33 9.69 -33.00
C LYS A 133 -10.66 10.10 -33.68
N THR A 134 -11.60 10.62 -32.88
CA THR A 134 -12.18 12.00 -32.86
C THR A 134 -13.54 12.02 -32.05
N PRO A 135 -14.28 13.13 -31.89
CA PRO A 135 -14.32 13.97 -30.68
C PRO A 135 -15.69 14.01 -29.95
N MET A 136 -15.71 14.42 -28.67
CA MET A 136 -16.93 14.55 -27.85
C MET A 136 -17.53 15.99 -27.89
N PRO A 137 -18.86 16.16 -27.88
CA PRO A 137 -19.55 17.41 -27.55
C PRO A 137 -20.03 17.46 -26.07
N PRO A 138 -20.46 18.63 -25.56
CA PRO A 138 -20.40 18.99 -24.14
C PRO A 138 -21.72 18.74 -23.37
N ALA A 139 -21.62 18.61 -22.04
CA ALA A 139 -22.75 18.49 -21.12
C ALA A 139 -22.49 19.25 -19.79
N PRO A 140 -23.56 19.61 -19.04
CA PRO A 140 -23.68 20.90 -18.38
C PRO A 140 -23.58 20.92 -16.83
N LYS A 141 -23.62 22.16 -16.34
CA LYS A 141 -23.61 22.74 -14.98
C LYS A 141 -24.13 21.91 -13.78
N MET A 142 -23.32 22.02 -12.72
CA MET A 142 -23.65 22.31 -11.31
C MET A 142 -24.38 21.24 -10.47
N MET A 143 -23.62 20.59 -9.60
CA MET A 143 -24.10 20.09 -8.30
C MET A 143 -23.26 20.74 -7.18
N ILE A 144 -23.96 21.36 -6.25
CA ILE A 144 -23.45 21.96 -5.02
C ILE A 144 -22.94 20.82 -4.13
N LYS A 145 -21.65 20.79 -3.84
CA LYS A 145 -21.05 19.84 -2.88
C LYS A 145 -21.35 20.29 -1.44
N PRO A 146 -21.58 19.37 -0.50
CA PRO A 146 -21.53 19.70 0.93
C PRO A 146 -20.12 20.22 1.26
N ARG A 147 -20.02 21.32 1.98
CA ARG A 147 -18.73 21.86 2.44
C ARG A 147 -18.09 20.83 3.38
N ASP A 148 -16.80 20.55 3.17
CA ASP A 148 -16.01 19.61 3.94
C ASP A 148 -15.84 20.15 5.37
N ASP A 149 -16.24 19.37 6.39
CA ASP A 149 -16.09 19.70 7.81
C ASP A 149 -14.64 20.09 8.20
N LEU A 150 -13.67 19.63 7.40
CA LEU A 150 -12.24 19.96 7.50
C LEU A 150 -11.94 21.44 7.21
N ASP A 151 -12.62 22.06 6.25
CA ASP A 151 -12.43 23.47 5.90
C ASP A 151 -12.97 24.37 7.03
N ASP A 152 -14.08 23.95 7.65
CA ASP A 152 -14.66 24.65 8.81
C ASP A 152 -13.74 24.56 10.04
N LEU A 153 -13.11 23.40 10.26
CA LEU A 153 -12.09 23.21 11.29
C LEU A 153 -10.84 24.08 11.03
N GLU A 154 -10.41 24.22 9.78
CA GLU A 154 -9.26 25.08 9.44
C GLU A 154 -9.56 26.57 9.68
N LEU A 155 -10.78 27.01 9.36
CA LEU A 155 -11.24 28.37 9.66
C LEU A 155 -11.27 28.64 11.16
N GLN A 156 -11.80 27.70 11.95
CA GLN A 156 -11.83 27.81 13.41
C GLN A 156 -10.43 27.91 14.02
N LEU A 157 -9.47 27.13 13.51
CA LEU A 157 -8.09 27.17 13.99
C LEU A 157 -7.41 28.51 13.66
N LYS A 158 -7.66 29.09 12.48
CA LYS A 158 -7.15 30.42 12.11
C LYS A 158 -7.70 31.53 13.00
N ASP A 159 -8.99 31.46 13.35
CA ASP A 159 -9.60 32.44 14.25
C ASP A 159 -9.00 32.36 15.67
N ILE A 160 -8.73 31.15 16.17
CA ILE A 160 -8.06 30.94 17.46
C ILE A 160 -6.62 31.49 17.42
N GLU A 161 -5.88 31.24 16.34
CA GLU A 161 -4.52 31.76 16.17
C GLU A 161 -4.50 33.30 16.21
N LYS A 162 -5.44 33.95 15.51
CA LYS A 162 -5.57 35.40 15.51
C LYS A 162 -5.94 35.97 16.88
N GLN A 163 -6.78 35.28 17.65
CA GLN A 163 -7.12 35.68 19.02
C GLN A 163 -5.90 35.59 19.95
N LEU A 164 -5.08 34.55 19.81
CA LEU A 164 -3.87 34.38 20.60
C LEU A 164 -2.79 35.42 20.25
N GLN A 165 -2.65 35.78 18.97
CA GLN A 165 -1.72 36.84 18.55
C GLN A 165 -2.06 38.22 19.13
N ASN A 166 -3.32 38.49 19.46
CA ASN A 166 -3.74 39.76 20.06
C ASN A 166 -3.56 39.82 21.59
N ILE A 167 -3.20 38.70 22.23
CA ILE A 167 -3.01 38.59 23.69
C ILE A 167 -1.51 38.67 24.07
N GLN A 168 -0.60 38.55 23.09
CA GLN A 168 0.85 38.78 23.26
C GLN A 168 1.24 40.20 22.85
#